data_AF-A0A926ASJ9-F1
#
_entry.id   AF-A0A926ASJ9-F1
#
_cell.length_a   1.000
_cell.length_b   1.000
_cell.length_c   1.000
_cell.angle_alpha   90.00
_cell.angle_beta   90.00
_cell.angle_gamma   90.00
#
_symmetry.space_group_name_H-M   'P 1'
#
loop_
_entity.id
_entity.type
_entity.pdbx_description
1 polymer ?
#
loop_
_entity_poly.entity_id
_entity_poly.type
_entity_poly.pdbx_seq_one_letter_code
_entity_poly.pdbx_strand_id
1 'polypeptide(L)'
;MQGVETILISPDGVLAQLPWDALPGEKPGTYLLEDLALAVIPVLQMLPSLLGTERRVGLPESLLLARDIEYGGDPGQPQDILAKRDAAGRLRDGRMNPFSKLPAAQAEMTSIKVRYERAIRNSKQHGTVEPLGEGKATEIAFREQAAKHQWLHVITHGCFAPETVRSAKRSTGLERDNLFQPVKPRPVQGEYPGLLSGLAFAGANTPPEPEKDDGILTALEVAALDLNQVDAVVQSSCETGLGSVAGGEGLLGLQRAFQVSGARTVVASLWKVPDAPTACLMQRFYENLWDKQMSKLETLREVQLWMLKEGARATDGAGERGIIFVESQPPIGDGLLPYYWAAFVLSGDWR
;
A
#
# COMPACT_ATOMS: atom_id res chain seq x y z
N MET A 1 -30.05 -6.70 -7.18
CA MET A 1 -29.79 -5.95 -5.93
C MET A 1 -30.37 -4.53 -6.08
N GLN A 2 -31.68 -4.39 -6.31
CA GLN A 2 -32.27 -3.05 -6.54
C GLN A 2 -32.17 -2.19 -5.27
N GLY A 3 -31.55 -1.02 -5.38
CA GLY A 3 -31.40 -0.05 -4.29
C GLY A 3 -30.15 -0.20 -3.41
N VAL A 4 -29.22 -1.11 -3.74
CA VAL A 4 -27.93 -1.22 -3.03
C VAL A 4 -26.89 -0.34 -3.73
N GLU A 5 -26.36 0.66 -3.02
CA GLU A 5 -25.33 1.57 -3.56
C GLU A 5 -23.89 1.09 -3.28
N THR A 6 -23.71 0.36 -2.17
CA THR A 6 -22.40 -0.11 -1.69
C THR A 6 -22.47 -1.56 -1.24
N ILE A 7 -21.49 -2.38 -1.67
CA ILE A 7 -21.31 -3.75 -1.23
C ILE A 7 -20.03 -3.84 -0.38
N LEU A 8 -20.16 -4.44 0.81
CA LEU A 8 -19.02 -4.78 1.67
C LEU A 8 -18.61 -6.23 1.39
N ILE A 9 -17.37 -6.44 1.01
CA ILE A 9 -16.82 -7.77 0.68
C ILE A 9 -15.80 -8.15 1.74
N SER A 10 -15.90 -9.36 2.30
CA SER A 10 -14.87 -9.93 3.17
C SER A 10 -14.30 -11.19 2.53
N PRO A 11 -13.28 -11.03 1.66
CA PRO A 11 -12.73 -12.13 0.90
C PRO A 11 -11.76 -12.96 1.75
N ASP A 12 -11.73 -14.27 1.53
CA ASP A 12 -10.79 -15.19 2.18
C ASP A 12 -9.69 -15.65 1.20
N GLY A 13 -8.49 -15.86 1.74
CA GLY A 13 -7.32 -16.36 1.03
C GLY A 13 -7.05 -15.63 -0.29
N VAL A 14 -6.93 -16.40 -1.38
CA VAL A 14 -6.59 -15.89 -2.71
C VAL A 14 -7.63 -14.91 -3.28
N LEU A 15 -8.87 -14.95 -2.80
CA LEU A 15 -9.92 -14.03 -3.25
C LEU A 15 -9.65 -12.59 -2.82
N ALA A 16 -8.83 -12.39 -1.78
CA ALA A 16 -8.44 -11.05 -1.34
C ALA A 16 -7.48 -10.35 -2.32
N GLN A 17 -6.95 -11.07 -3.31
CA GLN A 17 -6.10 -10.53 -4.38
C GLN A 17 -6.90 -10.20 -5.65
N LEU A 18 -8.20 -10.47 -5.69
CA LEU A 18 -9.02 -10.19 -6.86
C LEU A 18 -9.31 -8.69 -6.96
N PRO A 19 -9.13 -8.08 -8.15
CA PRO A 19 -9.59 -6.73 -8.41
C PRO A 19 -11.09 -6.74 -8.67
N TRP A 20 -11.89 -6.78 -7.60
CA TRP A 20 -13.35 -6.88 -7.67
C TRP A 20 -13.98 -5.82 -8.58
N ASP A 21 -13.44 -4.60 -8.54
CA ASP A 21 -13.89 -3.47 -9.36
C ASP A 21 -13.75 -3.71 -10.88
N ALA A 22 -12.80 -4.55 -11.30
CA ALA A 22 -12.54 -4.90 -12.69
C ALA A 22 -13.25 -6.18 -13.17
N LEU A 23 -14.13 -6.76 -12.35
CA LEU A 23 -15.02 -7.83 -12.82
C LEU A 23 -16.02 -7.30 -13.87
N PRO A 24 -16.58 -8.14 -14.75
CA PRO A 24 -17.59 -7.71 -15.71
C PRO A 24 -18.81 -7.07 -15.03
N GLY A 25 -19.26 -5.93 -15.56
CA GLY A 25 -20.47 -5.24 -15.10
C GLY A 25 -21.77 -5.82 -15.70
N GLU A 26 -22.88 -5.16 -15.43
CA GLU A 26 -24.22 -5.54 -15.91
C GLU A 26 -24.34 -5.48 -17.45
N LYS A 27 -23.58 -4.58 -18.09
CA LYS A 27 -23.59 -4.39 -19.54
C LYS A 27 -22.34 -5.01 -20.19
N PRO A 28 -22.45 -5.53 -21.41
CA PRO A 28 -21.28 -5.99 -22.15
C PRO A 28 -20.25 -4.86 -22.32
N GLY A 29 -19.00 -5.13 -21.95
CA GLY A 29 -17.90 -4.18 -22.08
C GLY A 29 -17.75 -3.17 -20.94
N THR A 30 -18.57 -3.26 -19.88
CA THR A 30 -18.43 -2.46 -18.67
C THR A 30 -17.79 -3.25 -17.53
N TYR A 31 -17.33 -2.54 -16.52
CA TYR A 31 -16.78 -3.10 -15.28
C TYR A 31 -17.74 -2.94 -14.12
N LEU A 32 -17.64 -3.82 -13.12
CA LEU A 32 -18.49 -3.83 -11.92
C LEU A 32 -18.41 -2.49 -11.16
N LEU A 33 -17.25 -1.82 -11.20
CA LEU A 33 -17.04 -0.46 -10.70
C LEU A 33 -18.06 0.57 -11.21
N GLU A 34 -18.53 0.40 -12.45
CA GLU A 34 -19.50 1.30 -13.08
C GLU A 34 -20.90 1.15 -12.48
N ASP A 35 -21.21 -0.04 -11.94
CA ASP A 35 -22.54 -0.37 -11.43
C ASP A 35 -22.63 -0.18 -9.90
N LEU A 36 -21.58 -0.55 -9.16
CA LEU A 36 -21.59 -0.64 -7.70
C LEU A 36 -20.32 -0.06 -7.07
N ALA A 37 -20.43 0.46 -5.85
CA ALA A 37 -19.27 0.78 -5.01
C ALA A 37 -18.90 -0.44 -4.15
N LEU A 38 -17.63 -0.84 -4.16
CA LEU A 38 -17.15 -2.03 -3.44
C LEU A 38 -16.14 -1.63 -2.37
N ALA A 39 -16.38 -2.02 -1.11
CA ALA A 39 -15.40 -1.86 -0.04
C ALA A 39 -14.97 -3.21 0.53
N VAL A 40 -13.66 -3.38 0.73
CA VAL A 40 -13.10 -4.60 1.31
C VAL A 40 -13.06 -4.47 2.83
N ILE A 41 -13.69 -5.41 3.52
CA ILE A 41 -13.60 -5.60 4.97
C ILE A 41 -12.78 -6.87 5.22
N PRO A 42 -11.49 -6.76 5.60
CA PRO A 42 -10.61 -7.93 5.67
C PRO A 42 -11.04 -8.96 6.70
N VAL A 43 -11.69 -8.52 7.78
CA VAL A 43 -12.29 -9.41 8.78
C VAL A 43 -13.61 -8.80 9.24
N LEU A 44 -14.73 -9.52 9.04
CA LEU A 44 -16.07 -9.04 9.42
C LEU A 44 -16.21 -8.67 10.90
N GLN A 45 -15.42 -9.30 11.77
CA GLN A 45 -15.39 -8.99 13.21
C GLN A 45 -14.96 -7.55 13.52
N MET A 46 -14.31 -6.86 12.58
CA MET A 46 -13.95 -5.45 12.72
C MET A 46 -15.15 -4.51 12.53
N LEU A 47 -16.23 -4.95 11.86
CA LEU A 47 -17.37 -4.10 11.51
C LEU A 47 -17.98 -3.34 12.69
N PRO A 48 -18.24 -3.95 13.87
CA PRO A 48 -18.77 -3.20 15.01
C PRO A 48 -17.85 -2.06 15.47
N SER A 49 -16.53 -2.27 15.44
CA SER A 49 -15.54 -1.25 15.79
C SER A 49 -15.53 -0.12 14.76
N LEU A 50 -15.53 -0.48 13.47
CA LEU A 50 -15.59 0.49 12.37
C LEU A 50 -16.88 1.33 12.46
N LEU A 51 -18.04 0.69 12.64
CA LEU A 51 -19.35 1.36 12.71
C LEU A 51 -19.57 2.15 14.00
N GLY A 52 -19.08 1.65 15.14
CA GLY A 52 -19.35 2.18 16.48
C GLY A 52 -18.56 3.43 16.87
N THR A 53 -17.56 3.82 16.07
CA THR A 53 -16.89 5.11 16.26
C THR A 53 -17.65 6.21 15.52
N GLU A 54 -18.16 7.20 16.25
CA GLU A 54 -18.74 8.40 15.64
C GLU A 54 -17.68 9.16 14.83
N ARG A 55 -18.10 9.65 13.66
CA ARG A 55 -17.27 10.28 12.63
C ARG A 55 -16.43 11.45 13.15
N ARG A 56 -15.15 11.47 12.77
CA ARG A 56 -14.51 12.69 12.28
C ARG A 56 -14.55 12.66 10.74
N VAL A 57 -15.69 12.99 10.15
CA VAL A 57 -15.69 13.45 8.75
C VAL A 57 -15.28 14.91 8.83
N GLY A 58 -13.99 15.11 8.65
CA GLY A 58 -13.30 16.37 8.76
C GLY A 58 -11.92 16.22 8.14
N LEU A 59 -11.26 17.34 7.91
CA LEU A 59 -9.89 17.29 7.42
C LEU A 59 -8.98 16.68 8.50
N PRO A 60 -7.88 16.01 8.10
CA PRO A 60 -6.90 15.53 9.06
C PRO A 60 -6.42 16.69 9.93
N GLU A 61 -6.24 16.48 11.23
CA GLU A 61 -5.48 17.42 12.06
C GLU A 61 -3.97 17.27 11.82
N SER A 62 -3.54 16.14 11.25
CA SER A 62 -2.13 15.85 11.01
C SER A 62 -1.92 14.86 9.87
N LEU A 63 -0.98 15.19 8.98
CA LEU A 63 -0.59 14.41 7.79
C LEU A 63 0.91 14.10 7.81
N LEU A 64 1.28 12.82 7.77
CA LEU A 64 2.65 12.37 7.54
C LEU A 64 2.85 12.07 6.05
N LEU A 65 3.86 12.67 5.42
CA LEU A 65 4.23 12.43 4.02
C LEU A 65 5.62 11.80 3.94
N ALA A 66 5.70 10.49 3.70
CA ALA A 66 6.97 9.78 3.50
C ALA A 66 7.34 9.68 2.01
N ARG A 67 8.48 10.23 1.57
CA ARG A 67 8.84 10.39 0.14
C ARG A 67 10.34 10.53 -0.12
N ASP A 68 10.75 10.56 -1.38
CA ASP A 68 12.14 10.77 -1.84
C ASP A 68 13.20 10.03 -1.03
N ILE A 69 12.87 8.80 -0.68
CA ILE A 69 13.67 7.98 0.23
C ILE A 69 15.03 7.74 -0.41
N GLU A 70 16.10 8.05 0.33
CA GLU A 70 17.46 7.70 -0.07
C GLU A 70 17.76 6.25 0.31
N TYR A 71 17.35 5.31 -0.54
CA TYR A 71 17.57 3.87 -0.28
C TYR A 71 19.04 3.50 -0.08
N GLY A 72 20.00 4.25 -0.65
CA GLY A 72 21.44 4.07 -0.41
C GLY A 72 22.00 4.90 0.76
N GLY A 73 21.15 5.62 1.48
CA GLY A 73 21.52 6.48 2.61
C GLY A 73 21.78 5.70 3.91
N ASP A 74 21.92 6.42 5.01
CA ASP A 74 22.12 5.82 6.33
C ASP A 74 20.79 5.30 6.89
N PRO A 75 20.65 3.98 7.17
CA PRO A 75 19.41 3.42 7.73
C PRO A 75 19.12 3.86 9.17
N GLY A 76 20.12 4.42 9.87
CA GLY A 76 20.00 4.78 11.29
C GLY A 76 20.30 3.62 12.23
N GLN A 77 20.08 3.85 13.52
CA GLN A 77 20.47 2.95 14.62
C GLN A 77 19.35 1.97 14.97
N PRO A 78 19.62 0.67 15.15
CA PRO A 78 18.59 -0.33 15.36
C PRO A 78 17.91 -0.12 16.72
N GLN A 79 16.57 -0.20 16.76
CA GLN A 79 15.82 -0.24 18.02
C GLN A 79 15.62 -1.68 18.55
N ASP A 80 15.69 -2.72 17.69
CA ASP A 80 15.57 -4.13 18.09
C ASP A 80 16.38 -5.06 17.16
N ILE A 81 17.16 -6.01 17.70
CA ILE A 81 18.35 -6.54 17.00
C ILE A 81 18.19 -7.98 16.45
N LEU A 82 17.25 -8.78 16.98
CA LEU A 82 17.35 -10.25 16.86
C LEU A 82 16.47 -10.91 15.78
N ALA A 83 15.33 -10.33 15.39
CA ALA A 83 14.44 -10.92 14.37
C ALA A 83 14.61 -10.32 12.96
N LYS A 84 15.33 -9.20 12.84
CA LYS A 84 15.33 -8.33 11.65
C LYS A 84 16.26 -8.81 10.53
N ARG A 85 17.46 -9.28 10.90
CA ARG A 85 18.56 -9.58 9.94
C ARG A 85 18.23 -10.68 8.93
N ASP A 86 17.54 -11.74 9.37
CA ASP A 86 17.20 -12.87 8.51
C ASP A 86 16.04 -12.57 7.57
N ALA A 87 15.16 -11.62 7.93
CA ALA A 87 14.04 -11.18 7.11
C ALA A 87 14.51 -10.23 6.01
N ALA A 88 15.32 -9.23 6.36
CA ALA A 88 15.87 -8.27 5.40
C ALA A 88 16.72 -8.95 4.33
N GLY A 89 17.53 -9.96 4.67
CA GLY A 89 18.29 -10.72 3.67
C GLY A 89 17.43 -11.48 2.64
N ARG A 90 16.14 -11.74 2.93
CA ARG A 90 15.19 -12.46 2.05
C ARG A 90 14.25 -11.52 1.31
N LEU A 91 13.93 -10.40 1.94
CA LEU A 91 13.22 -9.28 1.32
C LEU A 91 14.15 -8.50 0.37
N ARG A 92 15.45 -8.47 0.63
CA ARG A 92 16.42 -7.83 -0.28
C ARG A 92 16.96 -8.85 -1.28
N ASP A 93 16.54 -8.78 -2.56
CA ASP A 93 17.38 -9.26 -3.68
C ASP A 93 18.42 -8.19 -4.05
N GLY A 94 19.07 -7.65 -3.02
CA GLY A 94 19.93 -6.46 -3.08
C GLY A 94 21.30 -6.71 -3.71
N ARG A 95 21.48 -7.81 -4.45
CA ARG A 95 22.67 -8.01 -5.30
C ARG A 95 22.35 -7.98 -6.79
N MET A 96 21.08 -8.09 -7.19
CA MET A 96 20.69 -8.03 -8.60
C MET A 96 19.79 -6.84 -8.95
N ASN A 97 18.97 -6.29 -8.04
CA ASN A 97 18.09 -5.15 -8.34
C ASN A 97 17.96 -4.14 -7.17
N PRO A 98 18.74 -3.04 -7.14
CA PRO A 98 18.57 -1.99 -6.12
C PRO A 98 17.29 -1.19 -6.32
N PHE A 99 16.69 -0.70 -5.23
CA PHE A 99 15.55 0.23 -5.27
C PHE A 99 15.97 1.56 -5.90
N SER A 100 15.24 1.99 -6.94
CA SER A 100 15.48 3.25 -7.63
C SER A 100 14.63 4.38 -7.06
N LYS A 101 15.01 5.63 -7.32
CA LYS A 101 14.14 6.78 -7.03
C LYS A 101 12.85 6.69 -7.84
N LEU A 102 11.77 7.28 -7.30
CA LEU A 102 10.45 7.42 -7.92
C LEU A 102 10.30 8.87 -8.43
N PRO A 103 10.54 9.17 -9.72
CA PRO A 103 10.58 10.54 -10.23
C PRO A 103 9.30 11.35 -10.03
N ALA A 104 8.13 10.71 -10.02
CA ALA A 104 6.84 11.37 -9.84
C ALA A 104 6.51 11.68 -8.37
N ALA A 105 7.24 11.09 -7.41
CA ALA A 105 7.01 11.26 -5.97
C ALA A 105 7.00 12.73 -5.52
N GLN A 106 7.92 13.54 -6.06
CA GLN A 106 8.00 14.97 -5.73
C GLN A 106 6.74 15.72 -6.19
N ALA A 107 6.27 15.46 -7.41
CA ALA A 107 5.09 16.12 -7.98
C ALA A 107 3.82 15.72 -7.22
N GLU A 108 3.69 14.43 -6.93
CA GLU A 108 2.60 13.88 -6.14
C GLU A 108 2.51 14.53 -4.74
N MET A 109 3.61 14.53 -3.99
CA MET A 109 3.64 15.09 -2.64
C MET A 109 3.40 16.60 -2.63
N THR A 110 3.97 17.34 -3.59
CA THR A 110 3.71 18.79 -3.70
C THR A 110 2.22 19.05 -3.89
N SER A 111 1.58 18.26 -4.75
CA SER A 111 0.16 18.34 -5.07
C SER A 111 -0.72 17.99 -3.85
N ILE A 112 -0.39 16.93 -3.10
CA ILE A 112 -1.08 16.53 -1.87
C ILE A 112 -0.93 17.59 -0.79
N LYS A 113 0.29 18.05 -0.53
CA LYS A 113 0.58 19.07 0.49
C LYS A 113 -0.20 20.36 0.23
N VAL A 114 -0.18 20.87 -1.00
CA VAL A 114 -0.89 22.10 -1.37
C VAL A 114 -2.40 21.95 -1.18
N ARG A 115 -2.97 20.79 -1.53
CA ARG A 115 -4.40 20.49 -1.33
C ARG A 115 -4.76 20.44 0.16
N TYR A 116 -3.96 19.73 0.96
CA TYR A 116 -4.15 19.67 2.41
C TYR A 116 -4.12 21.06 3.06
N GLU A 117 -3.07 21.85 2.78
CA GLU A 117 -2.91 23.19 3.35
C GLU A 117 -4.04 24.13 2.91
N ARG A 118 -4.51 24.00 1.67
CA ARG A 118 -5.67 24.75 1.16
C ARG A 118 -6.94 24.34 1.89
N ALA A 119 -7.19 23.04 2.04
CA ALA A 119 -8.39 22.54 2.68
C ALA A 119 -8.44 22.94 4.17
N ILE A 120 -7.33 22.81 4.90
CA ILE A 120 -7.21 23.26 6.31
C ILE A 120 -7.45 24.77 6.44
N ARG A 121 -6.89 25.56 5.52
CA ARG A 121 -7.14 27.01 5.50
C ARG A 121 -8.62 27.33 5.25
N ASN A 122 -9.27 26.64 4.32
CA ASN A 122 -10.68 26.85 3.99
C ASN A 122 -11.63 26.45 5.12
N SER A 123 -11.28 25.38 5.86
CA SER A 123 -12.07 24.91 7.01
C SER A 123 -11.78 25.68 8.30
N LYS A 124 -10.81 26.59 8.31
CA LYS A 124 -10.33 27.31 9.51
C LYS A 124 -9.87 26.38 10.63
N GLN A 125 -9.45 25.17 10.29
CA GLN A 125 -8.86 24.22 11.23
C GLN A 125 -7.37 24.48 11.38
N HIS A 126 -6.77 23.92 12.43
CA HIS A 126 -5.32 23.87 12.57
C HIS A 126 -4.87 22.46 12.23
N GLY A 127 -4.03 22.33 11.21
CA GLY A 127 -3.52 21.04 10.75
C GLY A 127 -2.02 21.11 10.49
N THR A 128 -1.30 20.03 10.81
CA THR A 128 0.13 19.93 10.55
C THR A 128 0.42 18.99 9.38
N VAL A 129 1.53 19.26 8.68
CA VAL A 129 2.11 18.35 7.70
C VAL A 129 3.54 18.06 8.14
N GLU A 130 3.85 16.80 8.40
CA GLU A 130 5.20 16.34 8.69
C GLU A 130 5.79 15.68 7.43
N PRO A 131 6.73 16.33 6.74
CA PRO A 131 7.42 15.73 5.61
C PRO A 131 8.58 14.84 6.11
N LEU A 132 8.56 13.57 5.73
CA LEU A 132 9.63 12.62 5.96
C LEU A 132 10.27 12.25 4.62
N GLY A 133 11.48 12.73 4.34
CA GLY A 133 12.12 12.42 3.06
C GLY A 133 13.63 12.45 3.05
N GLU A 134 14.20 12.16 1.89
CA GLU A 134 15.64 12.08 1.66
C GLU A 134 16.29 11.05 2.62
N GLY A 135 17.51 11.31 3.10
CA GLY A 135 18.17 10.47 4.10
C GLY A 135 17.51 10.45 5.49
N LYS A 136 16.48 11.29 5.73
CA LYS A 136 15.75 11.31 7.01
C LYS A 136 14.59 10.33 7.05
N ALA A 137 14.13 9.83 5.89
CA ALA A 137 13.10 8.82 5.80
C ALA A 137 13.64 7.43 6.16
N THR A 138 14.06 7.29 7.42
CA THR A 138 14.42 5.99 8.00
C THR A 138 13.16 5.29 8.50
N GLU A 139 13.25 3.98 8.66
CA GLU A 139 12.21 3.17 9.25
C GLU A 139 11.84 3.64 10.66
N ILE A 140 12.85 4.01 11.46
CA ILE A 140 12.68 4.51 12.82
C ILE A 140 11.89 5.81 12.82
N ALA A 141 12.27 6.76 11.96
CA ALA A 141 11.56 8.03 11.85
C ALA A 141 10.11 7.83 11.44
N PHE A 142 9.82 6.87 10.54
CA PHE A 142 8.45 6.51 10.20
C PHE A 142 7.68 5.98 11.42
N ARG A 143 8.22 5.00 12.14
CA ARG A 143 7.58 4.43 13.34
C ARG A 143 7.29 5.49 14.41
N GLU A 144 8.24 6.39 14.65
CA GLU A 144 8.13 7.47 15.64
C GLU A 144 7.08 8.52 15.26
N GLN A 145 6.81 8.71 13.97
CA GLN A 145 5.85 9.70 13.49
C GLN A 145 4.48 9.12 13.18
N ALA A 146 4.39 7.86 12.73
CA ALA A 146 3.14 7.24 12.28
C ALA A 146 2.01 7.33 13.31
N ALA A 147 2.29 6.97 14.57
CA ALA A 147 1.31 7.02 15.66
C ALA A 147 0.84 8.44 16.06
N LYS A 148 1.56 9.48 15.61
CA LYS A 148 1.26 10.89 15.92
C LYS A 148 0.38 11.56 14.86
N HIS A 149 0.09 10.87 13.76
CA HIS A 149 -0.61 11.44 12.61
C HIS A 149 -1.91 10.70 12.33
N GLN A 150 -2.95 11.42 11.89
CA GLN A 150 -4.22 10.80 11.50
C GLN A 150 -4.15 10.24 10.08
N TRP A 151 -3.34 10.83 9.22
CA TRP A 151 -3.21 10.43 7.83
C TRP A 151 -1.76 10.15 7.48
N LEU A 152 -1.50 8.97 6.94
CA LEU A 152 -0.18 8.54 6.50
C LEU A 152 -0.22 8.36 4.98
N HIS A 153 0.62 9.10 4.25
CA HIS A 153 0.82 8.89 2.83
C HIS A 153 2.27 8.49 2.58
N VAL A 154 2.49 7.30 2.02
CA VAL A 154 3.81 6.70 1.87
C VAL A 154 4.10 6.44 0.40
N ILE A 155 5.15 7.07 -0.12
CA ILE A 155 5.61 6.94 -1.50
C ILE A 155 6.95 6.19 -1.47
N THR A 156 6.90 4.86 -1.58
CA THR A 156 8.08 3.97 -1.53
C THR A 156 7.83 2.59 -2.10
N HIS A 157 8.90 1.87 -2.44
CA HIS A 157 8.83 0.48 -2.90
C HIS A 157 8.30 -0.48 -1.84
N GLY A 158 7.40 -1.36 -2.28
CA GLY A 158 6.99 -2.53 -1.52
C GLY A 158 7.99 -3.66 -1.69
N CYS A 159 8.19 -4.44 -0.66
CA CYS A 159 9.14 -5.54 -0.64
C CYS A 159 8.43 -6.82 -0.25
N PHE A 160 8.48 -7.87 -1.07
CA PHE A 160 7.70 -9.09 -0.86
C PHE A 160 8.50 -10.33 -1.18
N ALA A 161 8.58 -11.26 -0.22
CA ALA A 161 9.28 -12.51 -0.42
C ALA A 161 8.71 -13.30 -1.63
N PRO A 162 9.56 -13.99 -2.40
CA PRO A 162 9.12 -14.77 -3.55
C PRO A 162 8.23 -15.94 -3.10
N GLU A 163 7.38 -16.46 -4.01
CA GLU A 163 6.45 -17.56 -3.71
C GLU A 163 7.10 -18.85 -3.17
N THR A 164 8.41 -19.00 -3.40
CA THR A 164 9.21 -20.11 -2.90
C THR A 164 9.39 -20.07 -1.38
N VAL A 165 9.25 -18.90 -0.75
CA VAL A 165 9.30 -18.73 0.70
C VAL A 165 7.90 -18.87 1.28
N ARG A 166 7.73 -19.76 2.26
CA ARG A 166 6.44 -20.08 2.90
C ARG A 166 6.44 -19.71 4.38
N SER A 167 5.33 -19.18 4.86
CA SER A 167 5.12 -18.83 6.26
C SER A 167 4.80 -20.04 7.15
N ALA A 168 4.13 -21.06 6.58
CA ALA A 168 3.75 -22.26 7.32
C ALA A 168 4.69 -23.44 7.02
N LYS A 169 4.98 -24.23 8.06
CA LYS A 169 5.63 -25.54 7.91
C LYS A 169 4.75 -26.43 7.05
N ARG A 170 5.25 -26.90 5.90
CA ARG A 170 4.69 -28.11 5.31
C ARG A 170 5.12 -29.25 6.24
N SER A 171 4.20 -30.01 6.82
CA SER A 171 4.56 -31.37 7.21
C SER A 171 4.93 -32.05 5.90
N THR A 172 6.22 -32.18 5.61
CA THR A 172 6.66 -33.12 4.59
C THR A 172 6.00 -34.44 4.99
N GLY A 173 5.21 -35.03 4.10
CA GLY A 173 4.69 -36.37 4.33
C GLY A 173 5.84 -37.27 4.79
N LEU A 174 5.50 -38.32 5.55
CA LEU A 174 6.45 -39.38 5.88
C LEU A 174 6.96 -40.00 4.57
N GLU A 175 8.02 -39.45 3.98
CA GLU A 175 8.81 -40.20 3.03
C GLU A 175 9.52 -41.27 3.84
N ARG A 176 9.03 -42.51 3.68
CA ARG A 176 9.73 -43.70 4.13
C ARG A 176 10.98 -43.86 3.26
N ASP A 177 12.04 -43.17 3.61
CA ASP A 177 13.38 -43.51 3.16
C ASP A 177 13.80 -44.80 3.86
N ASN A 178 13.41 -45.92 3.27
CA ASN A 178 13.70 -47.30 3.68
C ASN A 178 13.11 -47.75 5.03
N LEU A 179 12.58 -48.98 5.06
CA LEU A 179 11.84 -49.57 6.21
C LEU A 179 12.64 -49.67 7.54
N PHE A 180 13.90 -49.27 7.59
CA PHE A 180 14.81 -49.58 8.69
C PHE A 180 15.66 -48.40 9.22
N GLN A 181 15.42 -47.15 8.79
CA GLN A 181 16.09 -45.99 9.41
C GLN A 181 15.20 -45.27 10.45
N PRO A 182 15.76 -44.83 11.59
CA PRO A 182 15.03 -43.99 12.53
C PRO A 182 14.70 -42.65 11.87
N VAL A 183 13.42 -42.25 11.95
CA VAL A 183 12.94 -40.95 11.44
C VAL A 183 13.73 -39.84 12.13
N LYS A 184 14.64 -39.19 11.42
CA LYS A 184 15.30 -37.97 11.90
C LYS A 184 14.29 -36.82 11.77
N PRO A 185 13.94 -36.11 12.86
CA PRO A 185 13.14 -34.90 12.72
C PRO A 185 13.95 -33.89 11.91
N ARG A 186 13.49 -33.56 10.69
CA ARG A 186 13.98 -32.34 10.03
C ARG A 186 13.52 -31.15 10.87
N PRO A 187 14.37 -30.14 11.10
CA PRO A 187 13.89 -28.87 11.60
C PRO A 187 12.89 -28.34 10.59
N VAL A 188 11.63 -28.37 10.98
CA VAL A 188 10.69 -27.27 10.81
C VAL A 188 11.34 -26.03 10.17
N GLN A 189 10.97 -25.70 8.93
CA GLN A 189 11.28 -24.43 8.29
C GLN A 189 9.96 -23.79 7.88
N GLY A 190 9.59 -22.70 8.54
CA GLY A 190 8.44 -21.86 8.25
C GLY A 190 8.69 -20.51 8.89
N GLU A 191 8.54 -19.44 8.11
CA GLU A 191 8.85 -18.07 8.54
C GLU A 191 7.60 -17.37 9.10
N TYR A 192 7.77 -16.34 9.92
CA TYR A 192 6.61 -15.55 10.32
C TYR A 192 6.03 -14.81 9.10
N PRO A 193 4.70 -14.88 8.83
CA PRO A 193 4.09 -14.21 7.68
C PRO A 193 4.45 -12.72 7.57
N GLY A 194 4.55 -12.03 8.71
CA GLY A 194 4.89 -10.60 8.78
C GLY A 194 6.33 -10.26 8.35
N LEU A 195 7.20 -11.26 8.19
CA LEU A 195 8.57 -11.09 7.66
C LEU A 195 8.64 -11.29 6.15
N LEU A 196 7.52 -11.64 5.51
CA LEU A 196 7.44 -11.89 4.06
C LEU A 196 7.04 -10.64 3.27
N SER A 197 6.79 -9.52 3.95
CA SER A 197 6.54 -8.24 3.31
C SER A 197 7.05 -7.06 4.12
N GLY A 198 7.31 -5.95 3.43
CA GLY A 198 7.72 -4.70 4.05
C GLY A 198 7.75 -3.52 3.08
N LEU A 199 8.16 -2.36 3.59
CA LEU A 199 8.33 -1.12 2.84
C LEU A 199 9.79 -0.69 2.87
N ALA A 200 10.34 -0.28 1.73
CA ALA A 200 11.71 0.21 1.66
C ALA A 200 11.82 1.61 2.26
N PHE A 201 12.84 1.86 3.07
CA PHE A 201 13.20 3.14 3.66
C PHE A 201 14.68 3.45 3.41
N ALA A 202 15.19 4.53 4.01
CA ALA A 202 16.59 4.89 3.88
C ALA A 202 17.49 3.73 4.32
N GLY A 203 18.53 3.46 3.52
CA GLY A 203 19.42 2.32 3.72
C GLY A 203 18.94 0.96 3.19
N ALA A 204 17.76 0.86 2.56
CA ALA A 204 17.28 -0.40 1.96
C ALA A 204 18.24 -1.03 0.91
N ASN A 205 19.10 -0.23 0.26
CA ASN A 205 20.10 -0.68 -0.72
C ASN A 205 21.48 -0.95 -0.09
N THR A 206 21.67 -0.72 1.21
CA THR A 206 22.95 -0.98 1.88
C THR A 206 22.96 -2.39 2.47
N PRO A 207 24.09 -3.13 2.46
CA PRO A 207 24.18 -4.42 3.15
C PRO A 207 23.79 -4.28 4.62
N PRO A 208 23.07 -5.25 5.20
CA PRO A 208 22.65 -5.14 6.59
C PRO A 208 23.88 -5.18 7.50
N GLU A 209 24.03 -4.19 8.36
CA GLU A 209 25.12 -4.08 9.33
C GLU A 209 24.61 -4.43 10.74
N PRO A 210 25.43 -5.07 11.59
CA PRO A 210 24.98 -5.48 12.91
C PRO A 210 24.43 -4.36 13.81
N GLU A 211 24.98 -3.16 13.67
CA GLU A 211 24.69 -2.00 14.51
C GLU A 211 23.82 -0.96 13.80
N LYS A 212 23.17 -1.35 12.70
CA LYS A 212 22.28 -0.48 11.92
C LYS A 212 20.94 -1.13 11.68
N ASP A 213 19.94 -0.30 11.47
CA ASP A 213 18.66 -0.75 10.94
C ASP A 213 18.86 -1.25 9.49
N ASP A 214 17.96 -2.08 8.99
CA ASP A 214 18.02 -2.60 7.62
C ASP A 214 17.13 -1.81 6.66
N GLY A 215 16.45 -0.75 7.12
CA GLY A 215 15.68 0.11 6.24
C GLY A 215 14.56 -0.62 5.49
N ILE A 216 14.11 -1.78 5.97
CA ILE A 216 12.95 -2.49 5.46
C ILE A 216 11.94 -2.60 6.60
N LEU A 217 10.93 -1.71 6.58
CA LEU A 217 9.85 -1.76 7.55
C LEU A 217 8.95 -2.97 7.27
N THR A 218 9.16 -4.06 8.00
CA THR A 218 8.41 -5.30 7.80
C THR A 218 6.96 -5.18 8.25
N ALA A 219 6.07 -6.01 7.69
CA ALA A 219 4.70 -6.11 8.17
C ALA A 219 4.63 -6.54 9.65
N LEU A 220 5.60 -7.31 10.14
CA LEU A 220 5.71 -7.64 11.57
C LEU A 220 5.95 -6.39 12.42
N GLU A 221 6.81 -5.49 11.97
CA GLU A 221 7.09 -4.23 12.68
C GLU A 221 5.92 -3.26 12.60
N VAL A 222 5.25 -3.18 11.45
CA VAL A 222 4.02 -2.39 11.31
C VAL A 222 2.95 -2.91 12.28
N ALA A 223 2.77 -4.22 12.40
CA ALA A 223 1.77 -4.81 13.28
C ALA A 223 2.03 -4.54 14.78
N ALA A 224 3.24 -4.13 15.14
CA ALA A 224 3.60 -3.76 16.51
C ALA A 224 3.38 -2.27 16.83
N LEU A 225 2.98 -1.45 15.84
CA LEU A 225 2.67 -0.04 16.04
C LEU A 225 1.31 0.16 16.74
N ASP A 226 1.13 1.34 17.35
CA ASP A 226 -0.17 1.83 17.81
C ASP A 226 -0.68 2.91 16.85
N LEU A 227 -1.50 2.48 15.89
CA LEU A 227 -2.11 3.31 14.86
C LEU A 227 -3.60 3.55 15.12
N ASN A 228 -4.09 3.41 16.36
CA ASN A 228 -5.52 3.57 16.68
C ASN A 228 -6.09 4.96 16.35
N GLN A 229 -5.24 5.98 16.21
CA GLN A 229 -5.63 7.33 15.79
C GLN A 229 -5.49 7.57 14.28
N VAL A 230 -4.97 6.60 13.51
CA VAL A 230 -4.78 6.72 12.07
C VAL A 230 -6.10 6.42 11.36
N ASP A 231 -6.65 7.46 10.72
CA ASP A 231 -7.86 7.37 9.90
C ASP A 231 -7.61 6.71 8.55
N ALA A 232 -6.44 6.95 7.95
CA ALA A 232 -6.08 6.35 6.68
C ALA A 232 -4.56 6.23 6.48
N VAL A 233 -4.16 5.07 5.94
CA VAL A 233 -2.84 4.82 5.38
C VAL A 233 -3.00 4.68 3.87
N VAL A 234 -2.32 5.52 3.10
CA VAL A 234 -2.30 5.45 1.64
C VAL A 234 -0.88 5.09 1.21
N GLN A 235 -0.74 3.94 0.57
CA GLN A 235 0.52 3.46 0.00
C GLN A 235 0.54 3.76 -1.49
N SER A 236 1.33 4.77 -1.87
CA SER A 236 1.48 5.24 -3.25
C SER A 236 2.61 4.53 -4.00
N SER A 237 2.75 3.22 -3.79
CA SER A 237 3.53 2.32 -4.66
C SER A 237 3.35 0.87 -4.23
N CYS A 238 3.35 -0.04 -5.20
CA CYS A 238 3.66 -1.46 -5.02
C CYS A 238 4.72 -1.88 -6.03
N GLU A 239 5.72 -1.04 -6.22
CA GLU A 239 6.90 -1.43 -6.97
C GLU A 239 7.67 -2.48 -6.18
N THR A 240 7.60 -3.73 -6.64
CA THR A 240 8.31 -4.86 -6.03
C THR A 240 9.71 -4.97 -6.61
N GLY A 241 10.74 -4.99 -5.76
CA GLY A 241 12.10 -5.38 -6.16
C GLY A 241 12.30 -6.90 -6.36
N LEU A 242 11.27 -7.72 -6.10
CA LEU A 242 11.38 -9.18 -5.91
C LEU A 242 10.59 -10.08 -6.88
N GLY A 243 10.05 -9.54 -7.97
CA GLY A 243 9.34 -10.34 -8.98
C GLY A 243 7.82 -10.31 -8.86
N SER A 244 7.16 -10.77 -9.93
CA SER A 244 5.77 -10.44 -10.29
C SER A 244 4.68 -11.09 -9.43
N VAL A 245 5.02 -11.93 -8.46
CA VAL A 245 4.03 -12.66 -7.66
C VAL A 245 4.47 -12.75 -6.20
N ALA A 246 3.85 -11.92 -5.36
CA ALA A 246 3.94 -12.08 -3.91
C ALA A 246 3.25 -13.41 -3.55
N GLY A 247 3.96 -14.32 -2.91
CA GLY A 247 3.35 -15.58 -2.46
C GLY A 247 2.24 -15.31 -1.45
N GLY A 248 1.00 -15.69 -1.79
CA GLY A 248 -0.19 -15.96 -0.94
C GLY A 248 -0.56 -14.96 0.17
N GLU A 249 0.36 -14.67 1.10
CA GLU A 249 0.18 -13.89 2.33
C GLU A 249 1.00 -12.58 2.36
N GLY A 250 1.94 -12.33 1.44
CA GLY A 250 2.84 -11.17 1.54
C GLY A 250 2.13 -9.81 1.49
N LEU A 251 1.39 -9.54 0.40
CA LEU A 251 0.67 -8.26 0.23
C LEU A 251 -0.49 -8.08 1.21
N LEU A 252 -1.25 -9.16 1.40
CA LEU A 252 -2.29 -9.22 2.44
C LEU A 252 -1.69 -9.01 3.84
N GLY A 253 -0.46 -9.47 4.06
CA GLY A 253 0.27 -9.34 5.31
C GLY A 253 0.55 -7.89 5.67
N LEU A 254 0.97 -7.06 4.71
CA LEU A 254 1.26 -5.64 4.99
C LEU A 254 -0.02 -4.83 5.20
N GLN A 255 -1.04 -5.01 4.35
CA GLN A 255 -2.33 -4.35 4.53
C GLN A 255 -2.98 -4.73 5.87
N ARG A 256 -2.96 -6.03 6.20
CA ARG A 256 -3.46 -6.54 7.48
C ARG A 256 -2.64 -6.01 8.66
N ALA A 257 -1.32 -5.87 8.52
CA ALA A 257 -0.49 -5.32 9.59
C ALA A 257 -0.91 -3.91 9.99
N PHE A 258 -1.14 -3.02 9.01
CA PHE A 258 -1.65 -1.67 9.29
C PHE A 258 -3.00 -1.70 10.01
N GLN A 259 -3.91 -2.58 9.60
CA GLN A 259 -5.21 -2.71 10.25
C GLN A 259 -5.14 -3.30 11.66
N VAL A 260 -4.31 -4.32 11.86
CA VAL A 260 -4.06 -4.93 13.19
C VAL A 260 -3.43 -3.92 14.13
N SER A 261 -2.56 -3.04 13.63
CA SER A 261 -1.99 -1.93 14.40
C SER A 261 -3.00 -0.82 14.74
N GLY A 262 -4.20 -0.83 14.15
CA GLY A 262 -5.29 0.09 14.49
C GLY A 262 -5.68 1.09 13.39
N ALA A 263 -4.99 1.10 12.24
CA ALA A 263 -5.36 1.99 11.14
C ALA A 263 -6.76 1.64 10.60
N ARG A 264 -7.64 2.64 10.52
CA ARG A 264 -9.05 2.41 10.14
C ARG A 264 -9.21 2.05 8.68
N THR A 265 -8.45 2.71 7.81
CA THR A 265 -8.50 2.50 6.36
C THR A 265 -7.10 2.33 5.81
N VAL A 266 -6.93 1.38 4.90
CA VAL A 266 -5.70 1.19 4.13
C VAL A 266 -6.05 1.24 2.65
N VAL A 267 -5.39 2.12 1.91
CA VAL A 267 -5.43 2.16 0.45
C VAL A 267 -4.07 1.71 -0.06
N ALA A 268 -4.04 0.62 -0.82
CA ALA A 268 -2.81 0.04 -1.33
C ALA A 268 -3.08 -0.70 -2.64
N SER A 269 -2.05 -0.86 -3.48
CA SER A 269 -2.17 -1.58 -4.74
C SER A 269 -2.02 -3.10 -4.59
N LEU A 270 -2.76 -3.86 -5.41
CA LEU A 270 -2.76 -5.31 -5.52
C LEU A 270 -1.52 -5.85 -6.28
N TRP A 271 -0.96 -5.02 -7.15
CA TRP A 271 0.20 -5.35 -7.99
C TRP A 271 1.01 -4.09 -8.32
N LYS A 272 2.15 -4.27 -9.00
CA LYS A 272 3.01 -3.17 -9.44
C LYS A 272 2.33 -2.30 -10.48
N VAL A 273 2.25 -0.99 -10.22
CA VAL A 273 1.78 0.03 -11.17
C VAL A 273 2.93 1.00 -11.43
N PRO A 274 3.10 1.52 -12.66
CA PRO A 274 4.11 2.54 -12.93
C PRO A 274 3.90 3.81 -12.09
N ASP A 275 5.01 4.48 -11.78
CA ASP A 275 5.08 5.67 -10.92
C ASP A 275 4.17 6.83 -11.40
N ALA A 276 4.24 7.22 -12.68
CA ALA A 276 3.47 8.37 -13.18
C ALA A 276 1.93 8.19 -13.13
N PRO A 277 1.34 7.06 -13.58
CA PRO A 277 -0.09 6.76 -13.36
C PRO A 277 -0.49 6.75 -11.88
N THR A 278 0.37 6.20 -11.01
CA THR A 278 0.15 6.15 -9.55
C THR A 278 0.07 7.56 -8.98
N ALA A 279 1.03 8.42 -9.31
CA ALA A 279 1.04 9.81 -8.89
C ALA A 279 -0.21 10.56 -9.37
N CYS A 280 -0.67 10.34 -10.60
CA CYS A 280 -1.90 10.97 -11.08
C CYS A 280 -3.14 10.50 -10.32
N LEU A 281 -3.24 9.19 -10.06
CA LEU A 281 -4.32 8.61 -9.25
C LEU A 281 -4.35 9.26 -7.87
N MET A 282 -3.21 9.34 -7.17
CA MET A 282 -3.15 9.92 -5.82
C MET A 282 -3.45 11.40 -5.78
N GLN A 283 -2.99 12.17 -6.77
CA GLN A 283 -3.33 13.60 -6.85
C GLN A 283 -4.83 13.83 -6.97
N ARG A 284 -5.52 13.03 -7.82
CA ARG A 284 -6.97 13.10 -7.97
C ARG A 284 -7.71 12.51 -6.78
N PHE A 285 -7.15 11.51 -6.11
CA PHE A 285 -7.69 10.95 -4.88
C PHE A 285 -7.77 12.05 -3.82
N TYR A 286 -6.68 12.77 -3.55
CA TYR A 286 -6.71 13.85 -2.57
C TYR A 286 -7.50 15.09 -3.01
N GLU A 287 -7.62 15.35 -4.32
CA GLU A 287 -8.57 16.36 -4.83
C GLU A 287 -10.02 16.00 -4.49
N ASN A 288 -10.44 14.78 -4.83
CA ASN A 288 -11.80 14.31 -4.56
C ASN A 288 -12.10 14.26 -3.06
N LEU A 289 -11.11 13.82 -2.27
CA LEU A 289 -11.27 13.67 -0.83
C LEU A 289 -11.31 15.02 -0.10
N TRP A 290 -10.38 15.94 -0.34
CA TRP A 290 -10.25 17.16 0.46
C TRP A 290 -10.88 18.40 -0.18
N ASP A 291 -10.80 18.53 -1.51
CA ASP A 291 -11.41 19.67 -2.20
C ASP A 291 -12.90 19.44 -2.46
N LYS A 292 -13.30 18.21 -2.83
CA LYS A 292 -14.71 17.85 -3.10
C LYS A 292 -15.42 17.18 -1.91
N GLN A 293 -14.69 16.85 -0.84
CA GLN A 293 -15.24 16.26 0.40
C GLN A 293 -16.04 14.98 0.18
N MET A 294 -15.60 14.15 -0.78
CA MET A 294 -16.16 12.80 -1.00
C MET A 294 -15.74 11.85 0.12
N SER A 295 -16.51 10.79 0.37
CA SER A 295 -16.07 9.71 1.26
C SER A 295 -14.83 8.99 0.70
N LYS A 296 -14.12 8.23 1.54
CA LYS A 296 -12.90 7.51 1.11
C LYS A 296 -13.19 6.53 -0.04
N LEU A 297 -14.32 5.83 0.01
CA LEU A 297 -14.74 4.91 -1.05
C LEU A 297 -15.16 5.63 -2.33
N GLU A 298 -16.00 6.66 -2.23
CA GLU A 298 -16.42 7.45 -3.40
C GLU A 298 -15.21 8.09 -4.07
N THR A 299 -14.25 8.58 -3.29
CA THR A 299 -13.00 9.15 -3.77
C THR A 299 -12.25 8.15 -4.66
N LEU A 300 -11.98 6.94 -4.16
CA LEU A 300 -11.25 5.93 -4.93
C LEU A 300 -12.02 5.55 -6.20
N ARG A 301 -13.33 5.28 -6.07
CA ARG A 301 -14.20 4.89 -7.18
C ARG A 301 -14.24 5.96 -8.28
N GLU A 302 -14.43 7.22 -7.91
CA GLU A 302 -14.48 8.34 -8.88
C GLU A 302 -13.15 8.51 -9.62
N VAL A 303 -12.01 8.32 -8.95
CA VAL A 303 -10.71 8.37 -9.62
C VAL A 303 -10.52 7.20 -10.58
N GLN A 304 -10.92 5.99 -10.19
CA GLN A 304 -10.84 4.82 -11.05
C GLN A 304 -11.76 4.95 -12.28
N LEU A 305 -12.99 5.44 -12.09
CA LEU A 305 -13.92 5.77 -13.18
C LEU A 305 -13.37 6.85 -14.10
N TRP A 306 -12.71 7.87 -13.53
CA TRP A 306 -12.04 8.90 -14.31
C TRP A 306 -10.89 8.31 -15.14
N MET A 307 -10.03 7.47 -14.55
CA MET A 307 -8.93 6.81 -15.28
C MET A 307 -9.46 5.90 -16.39
N LEU A 308 -10.54 5.17 -16.13
CA LEU A 308 -11.24 4.32 -17.10
C LEU A 308 -11.81 5.10 -18.28
N LYS A 309 -12.28 6.35 -18.08
CA LYS A 309 -12.97 7.13 -19.12
C LYS A 309 -12.08 8.16 -19.83
N GLU A 310 -11.12 8.74 -19.10
CA GLU A 310 -10.36 9.91 -19.53
C GLU A 310 -8.85 9.80 -19.28
N GLY A 311 -8.38 8.77 -18.57
CA GLY A 311 -6.99 8.71 -18.10
C GLY A 311 -5.94 8.60 -19.20
N ALA A 312 -6.34 8.22 -20.42
CA ALA A 312 -5.48 8.12 -21.59
C ALA A 312 -5.29 9.44 -22.36
N ARG A 313 -6.15 10.43 -22.13
CA ARG A 313 -6.05 11.71 -22.84
C ARG A 313 -4.84 12.46 -22.31
N ALA A 314 -3.76 12.58 -23.10
CA ALA A 314 -2.61 13.40 -22.77
C ALA A 314 -2.91 14.88 -23.08
N THR A 315 -2.57 15.81 -22.19
CA THR A 315 -2.46 17.24 -22.55
C THR A 315 -1.07 17.75 -22.19
N ASP A 316 -0.35 18.21 -23.20
CA ASP A 316 0.77 19.12 -23.07
C ASP A 316 0.28 20.58 -22.96
N GLY A 317 1.06 21.41 -22.27
CA GLY A 317 1.11 22.85 -22.54
C GLY A 317 0.48 23.83 -21.55
N ALA A 318 -0.76 23.66 -21.07
CA ALA A 318 -1.41 24.77 -20.33
C ALA A 318 -2.66 24.46 -19.46
N GLY A 319 -2.99 23.21 -19.13
CA GLY A 319 -4.17 22.95 -18.29
C GLY A 319 -4.39 21.47 -18.03
N GLU A 320 -4.33 21.08 -16.76
CA GLU A 320 -4.38 19.70 -16.25
C GLU A 320 -5.51 18.85 -16.86
N ARG A 321 -5.15 17.86 -17.70
CA ARG A 321 -5.97 16.66 -18.00
C ARG A 321 -5.14 15.61 -18.76
N GLY A 322 -4.38 14.77 -18.04
CA GLY A 322 -3.79 13.56 -18.62
C GLY A 322 -2.58 12.95 -17.91
N ILE A 323 -2.42 11.62 -18.02
CA ILE A 323 -1.18 10.91 -17.64
C ILE A 323 -0.25 10.89 -18.85
N ILE A 324 0.92 11.54 -18.74
CA ILE A 324 1.95 11.48 -19.78
C ILE A 324 2.76 10.19 -19.59
N PHE A 325 2.61 9.24 -20.51
CA PHE A 325 3.39 8.01 -20.52
C PHE A 325 4.81 8.28 -21.04
N VAL A 326 5.81 8.13 -20.17
CA VAL A 326 7.19 7.95 -20.59
C VAL A 326 7.41 6.44 -20.67
N GLU A 327 7.34 5.91 -21.91
CA GLU A 327 7.60 4.52 -22.37
C GLU A 327 6.42 3.53 -22.60
N SER A 328 6.14 3.37 -23.91
CA SER A 328 6.02 2.12 -24.69
C SER A 328 4.78 1.21 -24.68
N GLN A 329 3.62 1.64 -24.19
CA GLN A 329 2.34 1.23 -24.80
C GLN A 329 1.32 2.37 -24.76
N PRO A 330 0.91 2.93 -25.92
CA PRO A 330 -0.19 3.88 -25.93
C PRO A 330 -1.48 3.15 -25.54
N PRO A 331 -2.35 3.76 -24.71
CA PRO A 331 -3.67 3.21 -24.42
C PRO A 331 -4.49 3.03 -25.71
N ILE A 332 -5.19 1.90 -25.82
CA ILE A 332 -6.18 1.67 -26.89
C ILE A 332 -7.50 2.29 -26.43
N GLY A 333 -7.79 3.51 -26.89
CA GLY A 333 -9.02 4.26 -26.57
C GLY A 333 -8.80 5.49 -25.67
N ASP A 334 -9.89 6.16 -25.29
CA ASP A 334 -9.88 7.38 -24.46
C ASP A 334 -9.59 7.10 -22.95
N GLY A 335 -9.56 5.82 -22.57
CA GLY A 335 -9.44 5.34 -21.20
C GLY A 335 -8.21 4.48 -20.93
N LEU A 336 -7.84 4.33 -19.64
CA LEU A 336 -6.78 3.42 -19.22
C LEU A 336 -7.28 2.01 -18.98
N LEU A 337 -6.42 1.03 -19.29
CA LEU A 337 -6.66 -0.38 -18.98
C LEU A 337 -6.80 -0.59 -17.47
N PRO A 338 -7.60 -1.60 -17.03
CA PRO A 338 -7.73 -1.97 -15.62
C PRO A 338 -6.43 -2.15 -14.85
N TYR A 339 -5.37 -2.56 -15.55
CA TYR A 339 -4.02 -2.66 -15.00
C TYR A 339 -3.58 -1.42 -14.19
N TYR A 340 -3.96 -0.21 -14.63
CA TYR A 340 -3.53 1.04 -13.99
C TYR A 340 -4.42 1.49 -12.83
N TRP A 341 -5.73 1.26 -12.90
CA TRP A 341 -6.69 1.80 -11.93
C TRP A 341 -7.23 0.74 -10.96
N ALA A 342 -7.42 -0.50 -11.41
CA ALA A 342 -7.97 -1.59 -10.60
C ALA A 342 -6.94 -2.19 -9.63
N ALA A 343 -5.69 -1.73 -9.71
CA ALA A 343 -4.66 -2.13 -8.78
C ALA A 343 -4.99 -1.65 -7.37
N PHE A 344 -5.50 -0.44 -7.19
CA PHE A 344 -5.69 0.14 -5.87
C PHE A 344 -7.00 -0.32 -5.24
N VAL A 345 -6.91 -0.85 -4.03
CA VAL A 345 -8.05 -1.27 -3.23
C VAL A 345 -8.10 -0.49 -1.93
N LEU A 346 -9.31 -0.20 -1.48
CA LEU A 346 -9.59 0.34 -0.16
C LEU A 346 -10.03 -0.79 0.76
N SER A 347 -9.37 -0.89 1.92
CA SER A 347 -9.63 -1.91 2.92
C SER A 347 -9.87 -1.28 4.30
N GLY A 348 -10.96 -1.66 4.97
CA GLY A 348 -11.35 -1.13 6.29
C GLY A 348 -12.53 -0.16 6.24
N ASP A 349 -12.48 0.93 7.00
CA ASP A 349 -13.55 1.95 7.02
C ASP A 349 -13.67 2.62 5.64
N TRP A 350 -14.85 2.53 5.03
CA TRP A 350 -15.12 3.01 3.67
C TRP A 350 -15.73 4.42 3.63
N ARG A 351 -16.17 4.92 4.79
CA ARG A 351 -16.88 6.20 4.93
C ARG A 351 -15.93 7.40 4.93
#